data_AF-A0A2E8UQK8-F1
#
_entry.id   AF-A0A2E8UQK8-F1
#
_cell.length_a   1.000
_cell.length_b   1.000
_cell.length_c   1.000
_cell.angle_alpha   90.00
_cell.angle_beta   90.00
_cell.angle_gamma   90.00
#
_symmetry.space_group_name_H-M   'P 1'
#
loop_
_entity.id
_entity.type
_entity.pdbx_description
1 polymer ?
#
loop_
_entity_poly.entity_id
_entity_poly.type
_entity_poly.pdbx_seq_one_letter_code
_entity_poly.pdbx_strand_id
1 'polypeptide(L)'
;MPIILLFVFSCSGSNNDSEINNNLGNSAKHDLPKIECADKLEAYILKAKTLGQKDIDLITKWVCVSEELFFNHPQTNFEIVNPIYIAALDRNNLDSAIELEQIWCEHIKKHHNSGKGNDGYDRGKCNPKNYNPEKEGCDYGLCLFTEKDGKVAGASISSNRKYDGFNLFISESHDLPEHADSYGFVSIHEMFHIYQFSNLKKPRSRDDENRLVGKLGTGSNSMDEVPWWVEGNAVFFGYYKYAKEIQDREYFINIMKNSMWADWKGNLLDKYLSSGKKINEFTWNGIEQKIGYEIGAWFTAYLIDQVGEEAIYEFWRGLEDAGDFALAFEKYFGRSHQEYIDDFDDFLRRSDIEILSLLDRLYPY
;
A
#
# COMPACT_ATOMS: atom_id res chain seq x y z
N MET A 1 -57.92 -48.91 -36.23
CA MET A 1 -56.79 -49.79 -36.64
C MET A 1 -55.75 -48.91 -37.31
N PRO A 2 -54.47 -49.14 -37.06
CA PRO A 2 -53.71 -48.58 -35.94
C PRO A 2 -52.53 -47.74 -36.52
N ILE A 3 -51.59 -47.11 -35.82
CA ILE A 3 -50.76 -47.57 -34.71
C ILE A 3 -50.28 -46.35 -33.91
N ILE A 4 -50.53 -46.45 -32.60
CA ILE A 4 -49.83 -45.78 -31.50
C ILE A 4 -48.41 -46.34 -31.45
N LEU A 5 -47.40 -45.48 -31.29
CA LEU A 5 -46.19 -45.88 -30.57
C LEU A 5 -45.84 -44.81 -29.54
N LEU A 6 -46.44 -44.96 -28.36
CA LEU A 6 -45.80 -44.63 -27.10
C LEU A 6 -44.72 -45.69 -26.85
N PHE A 7 -43.50 -45.25 -26.54
CA PHE A 7 -42.66 -46.00 -25.61
C PHE A 7 -42.43 -45.14 -24.37
N VAL A 8 -42.50 -45.83 -23.24
CA VAL A 8 -42.56 -45.32 -21.89
C VAL A 8 -41.32 -45.83 -21.13
N PHE A 9 -40.94 -45.07 -20.11
CA PHE A 9 -40.13 -45.43 -18.93
C PHE A 9 -38.62 -45.70 -19.10
N SER A 10 -37.79 -44.93 -18.39
CA SER A 10 -37.39 -45.29 -17.01
C SER A 10 -36.63 -44.14 -16.31
N CYS A 11 -36.92 -43.94 -15.03
CA CYS A 11 -36.23 -43.05 -14.11
C CYS A 11 -34.84 -43.59 -13.70
N SER A 12 -33.89 -42.70 -13.40
CA SER A 12 -33.06 -42.73 -12.18
C SER A 12 -32.04 -41.58 -12.20
N GLY A 13 -32.07 -40.73 -11.18
CA GLY A 13 -31.30 -39.49 -11.12
C GLY A 13 -29.85 -39.62 -10.69
N SER A 14 -29.16 -38.48 -10.72
CA SER A 14 -28.31 -37.97 -9.63
C SER A 14 -27.76 -36.61 -10.04
N ASN A 15 -27.72 -35.71 -9.05
CA ASN A 15 -27.23 -34.33 -9.13
C ASN A 15 -25.81 -34.24 -9.68
N ASN A 16 -25.51 -33.15 -10.38
CA ASN A 16 -24.53 -32.16 -9.91
C ASN A 16 -24.60 -30.90 -10.79
N ASP A 17 -25.08 -29.83 -10.18
CA ASP A 17 -24.86 -28.46 -10.63
C ASP A 17 -23.37 -28.13 -10.60
N SER A 18 -22.84 -27.63 -11.72
CA SER A 18 -21.76 -26.63 -11.73
C SER A 18 -21.72 -26.01 -13.13
N GLU A 19 -22.62 -25.06 -13.38
CA GLU A 19 -22.42 -24.09 -14.45
C GLU A 19 -21.30 -23.13 -14.01
N ILE A 20 -20.14 -23.33 -14.61
CA ILE A 20 -18.99 -22.43 -14.59
C ILE A 20 -19.02 -21.63 -15.88
N ASN A 21 -18.71 -20.33 -15.74
CA ASN A 21 -18.29 -19.34 -16.75
C ASN A 21 -19.39 -18.66 -17.57
N ASN A 22 -19.51 -17.34 -17.35
CA ASN A 22 -19.09 -16.35 -18.34
C ASN A 22 -19.07 -14.93 -17.73
N ASN A 23 -17.89 -14.49 -17.28
CA ASN A 23 -17.54 -13.07 -17.20
C ASN A 23 -16.12 -12.91 -17.77
N LEU A 24 -16.05 -12.95 -19.10
CA LEU A 24 -14.84 -12.71 -19.89
C LEU A 24 -15.03 -11.37 -20.64
N GLY A 25 -14.89 -10.28 -19.92
CA GLY A 25 -14.64 -8.95 -20.47
C GLY A 25 -13.28 -8.46 -19.97
N ASN A 26 -12.36 -8.12 -20.88
CA ASN A 26 -11.04 -7.51 -20.61
C ASN A 26 -9.89 -8.32 -19.97
N SER A 27 -10.05 -9.58 -19.55
CA SER A 27 -8.92 -10.38 -19.03
C SER A 27 -7.89 -10.82 -20.10
N ALA A 28 -8.22 -10.71 -21.39
CA ALA A 28 -7.40 -11.23 -22.48
C ALA A 28 -6.03 -10.54 -22.67
N LYS A 29 -5.80 -9.36 -22.08
CA LYS A 29 -4.52 -8.63 -22.21
C LYS A 29 -3.49 -9.03 -21.16
N HIS A 30 -3.93 -9.57 -20.02
CA HIS A 30 -3.06 -9.85 -18.87
C HIS A 30 -3.19 -11.28 -18.33
N ASP A 31 -4.13 -12.10 -18.82
CA ASP A 31 -4.33 -13.50 -18.37
C ASP A 31 -4.54 -13.67 -16.86
N LEU A 32 -4.96 -12.60 -16.17
CA LEU A 32 -5.24 -12.59 -14.74
C LEU A 32 -6.68 -12.11 -14.47
N PRO A 33 -7.32 -12.59 -13.39
CA PRO A 33 -8.59 -12.05 -12.94
C PRO A 33 -8.48 -10.54 -12.69
N LYS A 34 -9.34 -9.78 -13.37
CA LYS A 34 -9.47 -8.34 -13.16
C LYS A 34 -10.33 -8.09 -11.91
N ILE A 35 -9.93 -7.14 -11.09
CA ILE A 35 -10.79 -6.57 -10.05
C ILE A 35 -11.74 -5.59 -10.75
N GLU A 36 -13.04 -5.87 -10.67
CA GLU A 36 -14.06 -4.97 -11.22
C GLU A 36 -14.45 -3.92 -10.18
N CYS A 37 -13.78 -2.77 -10.24
CA CYS A 37 -14.13 -1.56 -9.50
C CYS A 37 -14.99 -0.60 -10.34
N ALA A 38 -15.06 0.68 -9.95
CA ALA A 38 -16.10 1.59 -10.39
C ALA A 38 -15.93 2.10 -11.83
N ASP A 39 -14.72 2.27 -12.40
CA ASP A 39 -14.61 2.49 -13.87
C ASP A 39 -13.18 2.50 -14.50
N LYS A 40 -12.13 3.01 -13.83
CA LYS A 40 -10.85 3.35 -14.52
C LYS A 40 -9.62 2.60 -14.02
N LEU A 41 -9.70 2.02 -12.83
CA LEU A 41 -8.61 1.23 -12.29
C LEU A 41 -8.44 -0.08 -13.08
N GLU A 42 -7.22 -0.33 -13.57
CA GLU A 42 -6.85 -1.61 -14.18
C GLU A 42 -6.06 -2.42 -13.14
N ALA A 43 -6.80 -3.00 -12.18
CA ALA A 43 -6.24 -3.84 -11.13
C ALA A 43 -6.48 -5.33 -11.43
N TYR A 44 -5.46 -6.16 -11.19
CA TYR A 44 -5.48 -7.60 -11.45
C TYR A 44 -4.89 -8.35 -10.26
N ILE A 45 -5.50 -9.47 -9.87
CA ILE A 45 -5.10 -10.21 -8.67
C ILE A 45 -4.55 -11.60 -9.00
N LEU A 46 -3.40 -11.91 -8.42
CA LEU A 46 -2.84 -13.24 -8.32
C LEU A 46 -2.92 -13.67 -6.86
N LYS A 47 -3.32 -14.91 -6.59
CA LYS A 47 -3.49 -15.39 -5.22
C LYS A 47 -2.67 -16.63 -4.92
N ALA A 48 -2.18 -16.71 -3.69
CA ALA A 48 -1.65 -17.94 -3.13
C ALA A 48 -2.77 -19.00 -3.07
N LYS A 49 -2.42 -20.26 -3.35
CA LYS A 49 -3.39 -21.37 -3.44
C LYS A 49 -4.14 -21.63 -2.13
N THR A 50 -3.54 -21.26 -1.00
CA THR A 50 -4.09 -21.49 0.34
C THR A 50 -5.05 -20.40 0.79
N LEU A 51 -5.14 -19.27 0.06
CA LEU A 51 -6.09 -18.21 0.38
C LEU A 51 -7.52 -18.55 -0.03
N GLY A 52 -8.43 -18.30 0.92
CA GLY A 52 -9.86 -18.43 0.72
C GLY A 52 -10.44 -17.26 -0.07
N GLN A 53 -11.69 -17.42 -0.52
CA GLN A 53 -12.37 -16.35 -1.25
C GLN A 53 -12.63 -15.11 -0.38
N LYS A 54 -12.84 -15.28 0.93
CA LYS A 54 -13.09 -14.16 1.84
C LYS A 54 -11.93 -13.18 1.91
N ASP A 55 -10.69 -13.67 1.89
CA ASP A 55 -9.49 -12.83 1.86
C ASP A 55 -9.44 -12.02 0.57
N ILE A 56 -9.72 -12.67 -0.56
CA ILE A 56 -9.78 -12.03 -1.88
C ILE A 56 -10.90 -10.98 -1.96
N ASP A 57 -12.07 -11.26 -1.41
CA ASP A 57 -13.20 -10.34 -1.39
C ASP A 57 -12.87 -9.08 -0.57
N LEU A 58 -12.16 -9.23 0.55
CA LEU A 58 -11.71 -8.10 1.38
C LEU A 58 -10.66 -7.26 0.65
N ILE A 59 -9.64 -7.88 0.04
CA ILE A 59 -8.63 -7.16 -0.77
C ILE A 59 -9.32 -6.40 -1.91
N THR A 60 -10.20 -7.07 -2.64
CA THR A 60 -10.98 -6.50 -3.75
C THR A 60 -11.78 -5.29 -3.28
N LYS A 61 -12.53 -5.43 -2.19
CA LYS A 61 -13.32 -4.34 -1.62
C LYS A 61 -12.45 -3.10 -1.36
N TRP A 62 -11.34 -3.26 -0.65
CA TRP A 62 -10.56 -2.12 -0.18
C TRP A 62 -9.68 -1.49 -1.27
N VAL A 63 -9.30 -2.25 -2.29
CA VAL A 63 -8.73 -1.69 -3.53
C VAL A 63 -9.76 -0.80 -4.25
N CYS A 64 -11.02 -1.25 -4.37
CA CYS A 64 -12.06 -0.45 -5.00
C CYS A 64 -12.44 0.79 -4.19
N VAL A 65 -12.54 0.69 -2.85
CA VAL A 65 -12.70 1.87 -1.99
C VAL A 65 -11.55 2.86 -2.20
N SER A 66 -10.32 2.38 -2.37
CA SER A 66 -9.17 3.24 -2.62
C SER A 66 -9.22 3.95 -3.98
N GLU A 67 -9.88 3.37 -5.01
CA GLU A 67 -10.18 4.06 -6.28
C GLU A 67 -10.96 5.35 -6.02
N GLU A 68 -12.02 5.26 -5.21
CA GLU A 68 -12.87 6.38 -4.88
C GLU A 68 -12.15 7.43 -4.01
N LEU A 69 -11.37 6.97 -3.03
CA LEU A 69 -10.68 7.84 -2.08
C LEU A 69 -9.58 8.69 -2.72
N PHE A 70 -8.79 8.11 -3.64
CA PHE A 70 -7.54 8.74 -4.09
C PHE A 70 -7.49 9.00 -5.59
N PHE A 71 -8.20 8.20 -6.40
CA PHE A 71 -8.04 8.21 -7.85
C PHE A 71 -9.25 8.80 -8.59
N ASN A 72 -10.39 9.00 -7.92
CA ASN A 72 -11.57 9.65 -8.47
C ASN A 72 -11.44 11.19 -8.51
N HIS A 73 -10.40 11.67 -9.19
CA HIS A 73 -10.12 13.09 -9.39
C HIS A 73 -9.85 13.38 -10.88
N PRO A 74 -10.29 14.52 -11.45
CA PRO A 74 -10.09 14.81 -12.87
C PRO A 74 -8.63 14.88 -13.31
N GLN A 75 -7.71 15.17 -12.38
CA GLN A 75 -6.27 15.25 -12.65
C GLN A 75 -5.53 13.91 -12.47
N THR A 76 -6.21 12.83 -12.09
CA THR A 76 -5.58 11.52 -11.92
C THR A 76 -4.96 11.04 -13.23
N ASN A 77 -3.67 10.73 -13.18
CA ASN A 77 -2.94 10.18 -14.32
C ASN A 77 -3.03 8.64 -14.33
N PHE A 78 -4.12 8.11 -14.90
CA PHE A 78 -4.33 6.66 -14.99
C PHE A 78 -3.25 5.92 -15.80
N GLU A 79 -2.46 6.59 -16.65
CA GLU A 79 -1.34 5.93 -17.34
C GLU A 79 -0.19 5.55 -16.40
N ILE A 80 -0.03 6.29 -15.29
CA ILE A 80 0.97 6.02 -14.24
C ILE A 80 0.38 5.17 -13.12
N VAL A 81 -0.92 5.29 -12.83
CA VAL A 81 -1.61 4.41 -11.87
C VAL A 81 -1.73 2.98 -12.40
N ASN A 82 -2.02 2.80 -13.69
CA ASN A 82 -2.30 1.49 -14.28
C ASN A 82 -1.10 0.88 -15.03
N PRO A 83 -1.02 -0.46 -15.11
CA PRO A 83 -1.83 -1.43 -14.37
C PRO A 83 -1.32 -1.63 -12.94
N ILE A 84 -2.21 -2.09 -12.06
CA ILE A 84 -1.86 -2.55 -10.70
C ILE A 84 -1.98 -4.07 -10.68
N TYR A 85 -0.90 -4.76 -10.32
CA TYR A 85 -0.94 -6.19 -10.00
C TYR A 85 -0.92 -6.36 -8.50
N ILE A 86 -1.79 -7.23 -8.00
CA ILE A 86 -1.92 -7.54 -6.59
C ILE A 86 -1.50 -8.99 -6.38
N ALA A 87 -0.48 -9.21 -5.56
CA ALA A 87 -0.06 -10.53 -5.12
C ALA A 87 -0.64 -10.77 -3.72
N ALA A 88 -1.74 -11.52 -3.65
CA ALA A 88 -2.37 -11.89 -2.39
C ALA A 88 -1.65 -13.12 -1.79
N LEU A 89 -0.94 -12.90 -0.68
CA LEU A 89 -0.09 -13.89 -0.01
C LEU A 89 -0.79 -14.46 1.24
N ASP A 90 -0.55 -15.74 1.53
CA ASP A 90 -0.90 -16.32 2.83
C ASP A 90 0.28 -16.17 3.79
N ARG A 91 0.16 -15.28 4.78
CA ARG A 91 1.23 -14.94 5.74
C ARG A 91 1.84 -16.14 6.45
N ASN A 92 1.06 -17.20 6.61
CA ASN A 92 1.43 -18.38 7.37
C ASN A 92 1.97 -19.50 6.48
N ASN A 93 2.11 -19.28 5.16
CA ASN A 93 2.47 -20.32 4.21
C ASN A 93 3.55 -19.87 3.22
N LEU A 94 4.81 -20.06 3.63
CA LEU A 94 6.00 -19.75 2.83
C LEU A 94 6.01 -20.46 1.48
N ASP A 95 5.66 -21.76 1.44
CA ASP A 95 5.66 -22.54 0.19
C ASP A 95 4.68 -21.96 -0.83
N SER A 96 3.50 -21.52 -0.38
CA SER A 96 2.51 -20.88 -1.25
C SER A 96 3.00 -19.55 -1.83
N ALA A 97 3.82 -18.81 -1.08
CA ALA A 97 4.44 -17.57 -1.55
C ALA A 97 5.51 -17.87 -2.62
N ILE A 98 6.36 -18.87 -2.39
CA ILE A 98 7.37 -19.34 -3.37
C ILE A 98 6.69 -19.82 -4.66
N GLU A 99 5.59 -20.58 -4.56
CA GLU A 99 4.82 -20.99 -5.74
C GLU A 99 4.25 -19.79 -6.49
N LEU A 100 3.74 -18.78 -5.77
CA LEU A 100 3.19 -17.58 -6.39
C LEU A 100 4.26 -16.73 -7.08
N GLU A 101 5.50 -16.70 -6.58
CA GLU A 101 6.63 -16.06 -7.27
C GLU A 101 6.85 -16.67 -8.66
N GLN A 102 6.73 -17.99 -8.81
CA GLN A 102 6.88 -18.65 -10.11
C GLN A 102 5.79 -18.21 -11.08
N ILE A 103 4.53 -18.16 -10.61
CA ILE A 103 3.39 -17.70 -11.42
C ILE A 103 3.59 -16.23 -11.83
N TRP A 104 4.00 -15.40 -10.87
CA TRP A 104 4.30 -14.00 -11.11
C TRP A 104 5.42 -13.84 -12.15
N CYS A 105 6.52 -14.56 -12.01
CA CYS A 105 7.64 -14.48 -12.93
C CYS A 105 7.27 -14.88 -14.36
N GLU A 106 6.45 -15.91 -14.54
CA GLU A 106 5.94 -16.26 -15.87
C GLU A 106 5.02 -15.16 -16.44
N HIS A 107 4.18 -14.55 -15.59
CA HIS A 107 3.34 -13.42 -15.99
C HIS A 107 4.16 -12.21 -16.46
N ILE A 108 5.11 -11.74 -15.65
CA ILE A 108 5.92 -10.57 -16.03
C ILE A 108 6.88 -10.88 -17.18
N LYS A 109 7.38 -12.11 -17.31
CA LYS A 109 8.16 -12.54 -18.48
C LYS A 109 7.35 -12.51 -19.77
N LYS A 110 6.05 -12.75 -19.69
CA LYS A 110 5.15 -12.73 -20.86
C LYS A 110 4.74 -11.30 -21.23
N HIS A 111 4.41 -10.48 -20.24
CA HIS A 111 3.74 -9.19 -20.46
C HIS A 111 4.64 -7.95 -20.28
N HIS A 112 5.77 -8.10 -19.58
CA HIS A 112 6.67 -7.01 -19.20
C HIS A 112 8.14 -7.34 -19.50
N ASN A 113 8.39 -7.97 -20.65
CA ASN A 113 9.71 -8.39 -21.14
C ASN A 113 9.91 -7.93 -22.59
N SER A 114 10.10 -6.63 -22.75
CA SER A 114 10.36 -5.95 -24.02
C SER A 114 11.79 -6.17 -24.54
N GLY A 115 12.71 -6.66 -23.70
CA GLY A 115 14.11 -6.86 -24.04
C GLY A 115 14.89 -5.56 -24.26
N LYS A 116 14.34 -4.43 -23.80
CA LYS A 116 14.92 -3.08 -23.94
C LYS A 116 15.56 -2.57 -22.64
N GLY A 117 15.57 -3.37 -21.58
CA GLY A 117 16.24 -3.07 -20.32
C GLY A 117 15.49 -2.13 -19.36
N ASN A 118 14.29 -1.69 -19.73
CA ASN A 118 13.49 -0.71 -18.99
C ASN A 118 12.05 -1.23 -18.74
N ASP A 119 11.92 -2.49 -18.36
CA ASP A 119 10.66 -3.10 -17.94
C ASP A 119 10.86 -4.00 -16.72
N GLY A 120 9.77 -4.36 -16.06
CA GLY A 120 9.80 -5.06 -14.78
C GLY A 120 10.40 -6.47 -14.85
N TYR A 121 10.40 -7.14 -16.00
CA TYR A 121 11.13 -8.40 -16.14
C TYR A 121 12.63 -8.17 -16.28
N ASP A 122 13.05 -7.28 -17.18
CA ASP A 122 14.46 -7.07 -17.48
C ASP A 122 15.24 -6.64 -16.24
N ARG A 123 14.65 -5.83 -15.35
CA ARG A 123 15.31 -5.34 -14.12
C ARG A 123 14.91 -6.07 -12.84
N GLY A 124 13.87 -6.90 -12.90
CA GLY A 124 13.30 -7.55 -11.73
C GLY A 124 14.01 -8.82 -11.30
N LYS A 125 13.63 -9.29 -10.10
CA LYS A 125 14.16 -10.53 -9.49
C LYS A 125 13.83 -11.80 -10.29
N CYS A 126 12.87 -11.73 -11.21
CA CYS A 126 12.44 -12.86 -12.04
C CYS A 126 13.35 -13.15 -13.25
N ASN A 127 14.31 -12.28 -13.56
CA ASN A 127 15.25 -12.51 -14.66
C ASN A 127 16.57 -13.08 -14.15
N PRO A 128 16.84 -14.39 -14.36
CA PRO A 128 18.03 -15.05 -13.84
C PRO A 128 19.34 -14.56 -14.48
N LYS A 129 19.27 -13.77 -15.56
CA LYS A 129 20.47 -13.11 -16.12
C LYS A 129 20.96 -11.97 -15.24
N ASN A 130 20.05 -11.32 -14.51
CA ASN A 130 20.31 -10.09 -13.76
C ASN A 130 20.15 -10.27 -12.25
N TYR A 131 19.50 -11.35 -11.80
CA TYR A 131 19.30 -11.66 -10.40
C TYR A 131 19.70 -13.10 -10.10
N ASN A 132 20.41 -13.30 -8.98
CA ASN A 132 20.72 -14.61 -8.44
C ASN A 132 20.36 -14.60 -6.95
N PRO A 133 19.29 -15.31 -6.52
CA PRO A 133 18.80 -15.26 -5.14
C PRO A 133 19.87 -15.71 -4.13
N GLU A 134 20.62 -16.76 -4.41
CA GLU A 134 21.66 -17.26 -3.50
C GLU A 134 22.74 -16.20 -3.22
N LYS A 135 23.15 -15.44 -4.25
CA LYS A 135 24.14 -14.37 -4.09
C LYS A 135 23.62 -13.19 -3.28
N GLU A 136 22.31 -13.00 -3.24
CA GLU A 136 21.65 -11.94 -2.48
C GLU A 136 21.28 -12.40 -1.06
N GLY A 137 21.63 -13.63 -0.68
CA GLY A 137 21.28 -14.23 0.61
C GLY A 137 19.79 -14.58 0.73
N CYS A 138 19.18 -14.95 -0.40
CA CYS A 138 17.80 -15.40 -0.48
C CYS A 138 17.73 -16.92 -0.57
N ASP A 139 17.58 -17.56 0.59
CA ASP A 139 17.48 -19.02 0.71
C ASP A 139 16.06 -19.53 0.39
N TYR A 140 15.07 -18.63 0.31
CA TYR A 140 13.67 -18.96 0.09
C TYR A 140 13.15 -18.20 -1.14
N GLY A 141 12.95 -18.92 -2.25
CA GLY A 141 12.42 -18.32 -3.47
C GLY A 141 13.31 -17.22 -4.05
N LEU A 142 12.72 -16.08 -4.40
CA LEU A 142 13.41 -14.91 -4.96
C LEU A 142 13.59 -13.77 -3.94
N CYS A 143 13.12 -13.92 -2.71
CA CYS A 143 12.85 -12.81 -1.79
C CYS A 143 11.97 -11.71 -2.43
N LEU A 144 11.02 -12.08 -3.27
CA LEU A 144 10.04 -11.13 -3.81
C LEU A 144 8.75 -11.18 -3.00
N PHE A 145 8.22 -12.39 -2.79
CA PHE A 145 7.07 -12.65 -1.91
C PHE A 145 7.49 -13.37 -0.63
N THR A 146 8.78 -13.51 -0.42
CA THR A 146 9.43 -14.12 0.75
C THR A 146 10.50 -13.19 1.30
N GLU A 147 10.93 -13.46 2.53
CA GLU A 147 12.00 -12.74 3.21
C GLU A 147 13.22 -13.65 3.44
N LYS A 148 14.37 -13.03 3.68
CA LYS A 148 15.64 -13.75 3.94
C LYS A 148 15.58 -14.63 5.19
N ASP A 149 14.70 -14.32 6.14
CA ASP A 149 14.53 -15.06 7.38
C ASP A 149 13.51 -16.21 7.30
N GLY A 150 13.01 -16.53 6.09
CA GLY A 150 12.08 -17.64 5.87
C GLY A 150 10.63 -17.31 6.20
N LYS A 151 10.29 -16.01 6.22
CA LYS A 151 8.90 -15.55 6.31
C LYS A 151 8.33 -15.19 4.95
N VAL A 152 7.02 -15.07 4.90
CA VAL A 152 6.29 -14.45 3.79
C VAL A 152 6.51 -12.94 3.86
N ALA A 153 6.64 -12.30 2.69
CA ALA A 153 6.82 -10.86 2.62
C ALA A 153 5.58 -10.12 3.16
N GLY A 154 5.83 -9.03 3.88
CA GLY A 154 4.77 -8.13 4.34
C GLY A 154 4.13 -7.35 3.19
N ALA A 155 3.02 -6.69 3.49
CA ALA A 155 2.38 -5.80 2.52
C ALA A 155 3.31 -4.66 2.08
N SER A 156 3.28 -4.35 0.78
CA SER A 156 4.08 -3.26 0.20
C SER A 156 3.69 -2.93 -1.24
N ILE A 157 4.02 -1.71 -1.68
CA ILE A 157 4.21 -1.39 -3.10
C ILE A 157 5.66 -1.69 -3.51
N SER A 158 5.84 -2.81 -4.23
CA SER A 158 7.15 -3.38 -4.60
C SER A 158 7.60 -3.06 -6.03
N SER A 159 6.84 -2.26 -6.77
CA SER A 159 7.23 -1.76 -8.10
C SER A 159 6.55 -0.44 -8.40
N ASN A 160 6.99 0.27 -9.44
CA ASN A 160 6.21 1.38 -9.95
C ASN A 160 6.19 1.50 -11.47
N ARG A 161 5.12 2.11 -11.98
CA ARG A 161 4.83 2.20 -13.41
C ARG A 161 5.93 2.86 -14.24
N LYS A 162 6.67 3.83 -13.69
CA LYS A 162 7.70 4.58 -14.42
C LYS A 162 8.92 3.72 -14.76
N TYR A 163 9.26 2.78 -13.90
CA TYR A 163 10.43 1.92 -14.08
C TYR A 163 10.02 0.52 -14.53
N ASP A 164 9.00 -0.08 -13.93
CA ASP A 164 8.69 -1.48 -14.14
C ASP A 164 7.59 -1.70 -15.18
N GLY A 165 6.88 -0.63 -15.54
CA GLY A 165 5.74 -0.71 -16.43
C GLY A 165 4.45 -1.15 -15.75
N PHE A 166 4.44 -1.29 -14.42
CA PHE A 166 3.26 -1.56 -13.59
C PHE A 166 3.52 -1.19 -12.13
N ASN A 167 2.46 -1.10 -11.33
CA ASN A 167 2.55 -1.08 -9.87
C ASN A 167 2.28 -2.50 -9.34
N LEU A 168 3.06 -2.96 -8.37
CA LEU A 168 2.91 -4.27 -7.72
C LEU A 168 2.60 -4.04 -6.25
N PHE A 169 1.36 -4.35 -5.88
CA PHE A 169 0.91 -4.38 -4.50
C PHE A 169 1.02 -5.81 -3.98
N ILE A 170 1.97 -6.06 -3.08
CA ILE A 170 2.01 -7.28 -2.28
C ILE A 170 1.01 -7.10 -1.14
N SER A 171 0.01 -7.97 -1.06
CA SER A 171 -1.00 -7.96 0.00
C SER A 171 -0.84 -9.23 0.84
N GLU A 172 -0.26 -9.11 2.02
CA GLU A 172 -0.21 -10.18 3.01
C GLU A 172 -1.60 -10.43 3.61
N SER A 173 -1.94 -11.69 3.91
CA SER A 173 -3.19 -12.05 4.59
C SER A 173 -3.18 -11.68 6.07
N HIS A 174 -4.37 -11.68 6.68
CA HIS A 174 -4.57 -11.44 8.11
C HIS A 174 -5.50 -12.47 8.73
N ASP A 175 -5.33 -12.74 10.02
CA ASP A 175 -6.08 -13.79 10.71
C ASP A 175 -7.56 -13.39 10.84
N LEU A 176 -8.42 -14.08 10.10
CA LEU A 176 -9.87 -13.83 10.12
C LEU A 176 -10.57 -14.63 11.23
N PRO A 177 -11.60 -14.05 11.89
CA PRO A 177 -12.16 -12.72 11.65
C PRO A 177 -11.49 -11.57 12.45
N GLU A 178 -10.55 -11.89 13.34
CA GLU A 178 -10.00 -10.97 14.35
C GLU A 178 -9.30 -9.74 13.75
N HIS A 179 -8.64 -9.90 12.61
CA HIS A 179 -7.86 -8.86 11.93
C HIS A 179 -8.43 -8.52 10.55
N ALA A 180 -9.75 -8.62 10.39
CA ALA A 180 -10.44 -8.24 9.15
C ALA A 180 -10.27 -6.74 8.80
N ASP A 181 -10.05 -5.90 9.81
CA ASP A 181 -9.77 -4.46 9.66
C ASP A 181 -8.41 -4.20 8.99
N SER A 182 -7.44 -5.09 9.19
CA SER A 182 -6.08 -4.98 8.63
C SER A 182 -6.11 -5.05 7.11
N TYR A 183 -6.96 -5.88 6.51
CA TYR A 183 -7.19 -5.86 5.06
C TYR A 183 -7.62 -4.46 4.56
N GLY A 184 -8.36 -3.72 5.38
CA GLY A 184 -8.85 -2.40 5.04
C GLY A 184 -7.78 -1.33 5.11
N PHE A 185 -7.28 -1.05 6.32
CA PHE A 185 -6.34 0.05 6.49
C PHE A 185 -5.01 -0.20 5.78
N VAL A 186 -4.55 -1.45 5.64
CA VAL A 186 -3.32 -1.77 4.88
C VAL A 186 -3.52 -1.57 3.38
N SER A 187 -4.63 -2.03 2.80
CA SER A 187 -4.88 -1.79 1.37
C SER A 187 -4.97 -0.30 1.06
N ILE A 188 -5.65 0.48 1.92
CA ILE A 188 -5.73 1.94 1.77
C ILE A 188 -4.34 2.58 1.89
N HIS A 189 -3.52 2.14 2.85
CA HIS A 189 -2.13 2.59 3.02
C HIS A 189 -1.30 2.36 1.76
N GLU A 190 -1.29 1.14 1.21
CA GLU A 190 -0.51 0.81 0.01
C GLU A 190 -1.02 1.52 -1.24
N MET A 191 -2.34 1.65 -1.39
CA MET A 191 -2.94 2.40 -2.49
C MET A 191 -2.63 3.91 -2.38
N PHE A 192 -2.43 4.43 -1.16
CA PHE A 192 -1.97 5.81 -0.97
C PHE A 192 -0.52 5.99 -1.45
N HIS A 193 0.35 4.99 -1.33
CA HIS A 193 1.68 5.06 -1.98
C HIS A 193 1.56 5.14 -3.51
N ILE A 194 0.68 4.36 -4.13
CA ILE A 194 0.43 4.49 -5.58
C ILE A 194 -0.06 5.90 -5.90
N TYR A 195 -0.92 6.49 -5.06
CA TYR A 195 -1.34 7.88 -5.21
C TYR A 195 -0.15 8.86 -5.12
N GLN A 196 0.69 8.79 -4.09
CA GLN A 196 1.86 9.66 -3.93
C GLN A 196 2.77 9.62 -5.18
N PHE A 197 3.15 8.42 -5.62
CA PHE A 197 4.12 8.26 -6.71
C PHE A 197 3.51 8.44 -8.10
N SER A 198 2.19 8.28 -8.27
CA SER A 198 1.52 8.50 -9.55
C SER A 198 1.39 9.99 -9.92
N ASN A 199 1.55 10.89 -8.95
CA ASN A 199 1.62 12.33 -9.19
C ASN A 199 3.00 12.79 -9.71
N LEU A 200 4.00 11.90 -9.75
CA LEU A 200 5.31 12.16 -10.34
C LEU A 200 5.34 11.62 -11.77
N LYS A 201 5.47 12.48 -12.78
CA LYS A 201 5.35 12.09 -14.21
C LYS A 201 6.67 11.64 -14.80
N LYS A 202 7.81 12.21 -14.37
CA LYS A 202 9.11 11.96 -14.99
C LYS A 202 9.89 10.86 -14.23
N PRO A 203 10.54 9.92 -14.95
CA PRO A 203 11.51 9.02 -14.33
C PRO A 203 12.75 9.82 -13.88
N ARG A 204 13.37 9.37 -12.79
CA ARG A 204 14.56 9.99 -12.19
C ARG A 204 15.50 8.91 -11.67
N SER A 205 16.67 9.30 -11.15
CA SER A 205 17.44 8.36 -10.33
C SER A 205 16.69 8.09 -9.02
N ARG A 206 16.98 6.95 -8.37
CA ARG A 206 16.40 6.60 -7.08
C ARG A 206 16.60 7.70 -6.03
N ASP A 207 17.81 8.25 -5.97
CA ASP A 207 18.16 9.27 -4.98
C ASP A 207 17.46 10.60 -5.28
N ASP A 208 17.34 11.00 -6.56
CA ASP A 208 16.60 12.21 -6.92
C ASP A 208 15.10 12.09 -6.60
N GLU A 209 14.50 10.93 -6.87
CA GLU A 209 13.11 10.66 -6.52
C GLU A 209 12.91 10.64 -5.00
N ASN A 210 13.80 9.97 -4.26
CA ASN A 210 13.78 9.95 -2.79
C ASN A 210 13.95 11.34 -2.18
N ARG A 211 14.80 12.21 -2.75
CA ARG A 211 14.91 13.62 -2.31
C ARG A 211 13.63 14.39 -2.59
N LEU A 212 13.07 14.23 -3.80
CA LEU A 212 11.84 14.90 -4.19
C LEU A 212 10.67 14.54 -3.27
N VAL A 213 10.52 13.28 -2.89
CA VAL A 213 9.43 12.83 -2.00
C VAL A 213 9.73 12.98 -0.51
N GLY A 214 10.87 13.59 -0.14
CA GLY A 214 11.22 13.84 1.26
C GLY A 214 11.76 12.63 2.03
N LYS A 215 12.04 11.51 1.35
CA LYS A 215 12.71 10.33 1.93
C LYS A 215 14.20 10.54 2.16
N LEU A 216 14.85 11.43 1.40
CA LEU A 216 16.27 11.79 1.56
C LEU A 216 16.41 13.29 1.73
N GLY A 217 17.43 13.73 2.48
CA GLY A 217 17.80 15.15 2.55
C GLY A 217 16.93 16.03 3.44
N THR A 218 15.97 15.46 4.18
CA THR A 218 15.11 16.23 5.09
C THR A 218 15.67 16.34 6.50
N GLY A 219 16.53 15.39 6.92
CA GLY A 219 17.21 15.38 8.22
C GLY A 219 18.63 15.99 8.21
N SER A 220 19.32 15.88 9.34
CA SER A 220 20.69 16.37 9.51
C SER A 220 21.73 15.63 8.65
N ASN A 221 21.49 14.35 8.35
CA ASN A 221 22.28 13.58 7.39
C ASN A 221 21.52 13.41 6.06
N SER A 222 22.05 14.02 5.00
CA SER A 222 21.40 14.06 3.69
C SER A 222 21.33 12.72 2.94
N MET A 223 22.00 11.69 3.45
CA MET A 223 22.04 10.33 2.88
C MET A 223 21.18 9.33 3.65
N ASP A 224 20.66 9.71 4.81
CA ASP A 224 19.79 8.83 5.59
C ASP A 224 18.39 8.84 5.01
N GLU A 225 17.89 7.65 4.68
CA GLU A 225 16.49 7.49 4.30
C GLU A 225 15.61 7.52 5.53
N VAL A 226 14.55 8.32 5.47
CA VAL A 226 13.66 8.56 6.60
C VAL A 226 12.20 8.31 6.19
N PRO A 227 11.41 7.58 7.00
CA PRO A 227 10.04 7.20 6.63
C PRO A 227 8.99 8.26 6.96
N TRP A 228 9.30 9.21 7.85
CA TRP A 228 8.31 10.05 8.55
C TRP A 228 7.24 10.70 7.68
N TRP A 229 7.63 11.19 6.49
CA TRP A 229 6.72 11.89 5.61
C TRP A 229 5.90 10.90 4.75
N VAL A 230 6.59 10.10 3.93
CA VAL A 230 5.94 9.19 2.97
C VAL A 230 5.08 8.15 3.70
N GLU A 231 5.65 7.48 4.69
CA GLU A 231 4.97 6.43 5.46
C GLU A 231 3.99 7.04 6.46
N GLY A 232 4.36 8.16 7.12
CA GLY A 232 3.46 8.82 8.05
C GLY A 232 2.14 9.25 7.40
N ASN A 233 2.20 9.79 6.18
CA ASN A 233 0.99 10.10 5.42
C ASN A 233 0.18 8.83 5.12
N ALA A 234 0.83 7.76 4.64
CA ALA A 234 0.16 6.52 4.28
C ALA A 234 -0.47 5.83 5.50
N VAL A 235 0.20 5.80 6.65
CA VAL A 235 -0.33 5.26 7.92
C VAL A 235 -1.54 6.09 8.38
N PHE A 236 -1.42 7.42 8.41
CA PHE A 236 -2.53 8.30 8.79
C PHE A 236 -3.76 8.08 7.90
N PHE A 237 -3.59 8.13 6.58
CA PHE A 237 -4.72 7.96 5.66
C PHE A 237 -5.26 6.54 5.67
N GLY A 238 -4.43 5.52 5.87
CA GLY A 238 -4.85 4.14 6.11
C GLY A 238 -5.85 4.06 7.26
N TYR A 239 -5.49 4.57 8.44
CA TYR A 239 -6.37 4.57 9.62
C TYR A 239 -7.58 5.49 9.45
N TYR A 240 -7.36 6.74 9.02
CA TYR A 240 -8.40 7.76 8.96
C TYR A 240 -9.47 7.44 7.93
N LYS A 241 -9.07 7.07 6.70
CA LYS A 241 -10.03 6.78 5.63
C LYS A 241 -10.77 5.48 5.87
N TYR A 242 -10.09 4.45 6.37
CA TYR A 242 -10.75 3.21 6.80
C TYR A 242 -11.84 3.51 7.83
N ALA A 243 -11.49 4.25 8.89
CA ALA A 243 -12.43 4.61 9.96
C ALA A 243 -13.63 5.41 9.45
N LYS A 244 -13.42 6.36 8.54
CA LYS A 244 -14.49 7.13 7.90
C LYS A 244 -15.42 6.24 7.08
N GLU A 245 -14.86 5.31 6.30
CA GLU A 245 -15.63 4.39 5.46
C GLU A 245 -16.52 3.45 6.30
N ILE A 246 -16.00 2.94 7.42
CA ILE A 246 -16.79 2.11 8.34
C ILE A 246 -17.61 2.94 9.35
N GLN A 247 -17.51 4.27 9.29
CA GLN A 247 -18.17 5.22 10.19
C GLN A 247 -17.86 4.97 11.68
N ASP A 248 -16.64 4.53 11.99
CA ASP A 248 -16.19 4.22 13.34
C ASP A 248 -15.11 5.21 13.80
N ARG A 249 -15.57 6.28 14.45
CA ARG A 249 -14.71 7.30 15.05
C ARG A 249 -13.84 6.74 16.18
N GLU A 250 -14.39 5.86 17.01
CA GLU A 250 -13.65 5.33 18.16
C GLU A 250 -12.54 4.40 17.71
N TYR A 251 -12.72 3.66 16.61
CA TYR A 251 -11.64 2.93 15.95
C TYR A 251 -10.46 3.86 15.64
N PHE A 252 -10.71 4.99 14.96
CA PHE A 252 -9.66 5.95 14.59
C PHE A 252 -8.91 6.48 15.82
N ILE A 253 -9.64 6.90 16.85
CA ILE A 253 -9.04 7.45 18.07
C ILE A 253 -8.21 6.38 18.79
N ASN A 254 -8.75 5.17 18.92
CA ASN A 254 -8.05 4.09 19.62
C ASN A 254 -6.81 3.63 18.86
N ILE A 255 -6.85 3.49 17.53
CA ILE A 255 -5.69 3.07 16.76
C ILE A 255 -4.58 4.12 16.77
N MET A 256 -4.93 5.40 16.61
CA MET A 256 -3.98 6.51 16.72
C MET A 256 -3.40 6.60 18.13
N LYS A 257 -4.22 6.52 19.19
CA LYS A 257 -3.72 6.50 20.57
C LYS A 257 -2.79 5.30 20.82
N ASN A 258 -3.19 4.10 20.43
CA ASN A 258 -2.40 2.90 20.65
C ASN A 258 -1.09 2.92 19.86
N SER A 259 -1.02 3.62 18.73
CA SER A 259 0.22 3.80 17.97
C SER A 259 1.31 4.51 18.79
N MET A 260 0.94 5.44 19.69
CA MET A 260 1.89 6.17 20.53
C MET A 260 2.14 5.49 21.88
N TRP A 261 1.07 5.10 22.58
CA TRP A 261 1.14 4.76 24.00
C TRP A 261 1.02 3.26 24.32
N ALA A 262 0.80 2.38 23.35
CA ALA A 262 0.61 0.96 23.66
C ALA A 262 1.91 0.27 24.12
N ASP A 263 1.90 -0.29 25.33
CA ASP A 263 3.04 -0.98 25.94
C ASP A 263 3.58 -2.15 25.10
N TRP A 264 2.72 -2.88 24.39
CA TRP A 264 3.11 -4.02 23.55
C TRP A 264 3.86 -3.59 22.28
N LYS A 265 3.69 -2.34 21.82
CA LYS A 265 4.55 -1.70 20.81
C LYS A 265 5.76 -1.01 21.45
N GLY A 266 5.76 -0.90 22.78
CA GLY A 266 6.63 -0.12 23.65
C GLY A 266 6.39 1.36 23.44
N ASN A 267 6.05 2.12 24.49
CA ASN A 267 5.69 3.54 24.43
C ASN A 267 6.59 4.32 23.45
N LEU A 268 6.05 4.62 22.26
CA LEU A 268 6.79 5.22 21.17
C LEU A 268 7.00 6.71 21.40
N LEU A 269 6.05 7.38 22.07
CA LEU A 269 6.20 8.78 22.46
C LEU A 269 7.41 8.96 23.39
N ASP A 270 7.53 8.12 24.42
CA ASP A 270 8.67 8.18 25.35
C ASP A 270 9.99 7.94 24.63
N LYS A 271 10.04 6.94 23.73
CA LYS A 271 11.25 6.65 22.93
C LYS A 271 11.60 7.78 21.98
N TYR A 272 10.60 8.41 21.36
CA TYR A 272 10.78 9.58 20.50
C TYR A 272 11.36 10.75 21.29
N LEU A 273 10.66 11.21 22.34
CA LEU A 273 11.05 12.37 23.13
C LEU A 273 12.39 12.19 23.86
N SER A 274 12.65 10.99 24.40
CA SER A 274 13.90 10.70 25.11
C SER A 274 15.12 10.56 24.21
N SER A 275 14.93 10.31 22.91
CA SER A 275 16.04 10.21 21.95
C SER A 275 16.73 11.55 21.69
N GLY A 276 16.01 12.67 21.87
CA GLY A 276 16.46 14.00 21.46
C GLY A 276 16.56 14.23 19.95
N LYS A 277 16.21 13.23 19.13
CA LYS A 277 16.15 13.32 17.67
C LYS A 277 14.84 13.94 17.21
N LYS A 278 14.87 14.59 16.05
CA LYS A 278 13.69 15.05 15.31
C LYS A 278 13.10 13.92 14.47
N ILE A 279 11.82 14.00 14.13
CA ILE A 279 11.12 12.93 13.38
C ILE A 279 11.76 12.61 12.02
N ASN A 280 12.40 13.60 11.39
CA ASN A 280 13.17 13.48 10.15
C ASN A 280 14.61 12.94 10.35
N GLU A 281 14.94 12.36 11.49
CA GLU A 281 16.25 11.76 11.80
C GLU A 281 16.16 10.26 12.16
N PHE A 282 14.96 9.67 12.11
CA PHE A 282 14.73 8.25 12.34
C PHE A 282 14.77 7.48 11.02
N THR A 283 15.57 6.41 10.97
CA THR A 283 15.80 5.62 9.77
C THR A 283 14.97 4.33 9.75
N TRP A 284 15.15 3.50 8.71
CA TRP A 284 14.36 2.30 8.43
C TRP A 284 14.70 1.06 9.27
N ASN A 285 15.54 1.21 10.31
CA ASN A 285 16.03 0.05 11.07
C ASN A 285 15.32 -0.11 12.43
N GLY A 286 14.73 -1.28 12.65
CA GLY A 286 14.21 -1.70 13.94
C GLY A 286 13.15 -0.76 14.52
N ILE A 287 13.39 -0.25 15.73
CA ILE A 287 12.43 0.63 16.42
C ILE A 287 12.31 2.01 15.77
N GLU A 288 13.35 2.48 15.07
CA GLU A 288 13.32 3.80 14.39
C GLU A 288 12.27 3.83 13.29
N GLN A 289 12.11 2.71 12.57
CA GLN A 289 11.06 2.57 11.54
C GLN A 289 9.68 2.81 12.15
N LYS A 290 9.36 2.13 13.27
CA LYS A 290 8.06 2.29 13.93
C LYS A 290 7.81 3.72 14.40
N ILE A 291 8.86 4.40 14.89
CA ILE A 291 8.77 5.82 15.27
C ILE A 291 8.42 6.65 14.03
N GLY A 292 9.16 6.53 12.94
CA GLY A 292 8.87 7.32 11.74
C GLY A 292 7.48 7.03 11.15
N TYR A 293 6.98 5.80 11.22
CA TYR A 293 5.63 5.46 10.76
C TYR A 293 4.55 6.07 11.65
N GLU A 294 4.55 5.71 12.93
CA GLU A 294 3.44 6.01 13.83
C GLU A 294 3.49 7.47 14.31
N ILE A 295 4.69 7.98 14.66
CA ILE A 295 4.84 9.40 15.01
C ILE A 295 4.73 10.28 13.75
N GLY A 296 5.13 9.78 12.57
CA GLY A 296 4.85 10.45 11.29
C GLY A 296 3.35 10.55 10.96
N ALA A 297 2.55 9.55 11.34
CA ALA A 297 1.10 9.61 11.22
C ALA A 297 0.49 10.69 12.14
N TRP A 298 1.01 10.82 13.36
CA TRP A 298 0.64 11.91 14.27
C TRP A 298 1.10 13.28 13.78
N PHE A 299 2.28 13.38 13.14
CA PHE A 299 2.71 14.60 12.48
C PHE A 299 1.75 14.98 11.34
N THR A 300 1.32 13.99 10.54
CA THR A 300 0.33 14.22 9.47
C THR A 300 -0.99 14.72 10.04
N ALA A 301 -1.47 14.11 11.14
CA ALA A 301 -2.67 14.55 11.84
C ALA A 301 -2.54 16.01 12.35
N TYR A 302 -1.39 16.34 12.96
CA TYR A 302 -1.07 17.69 13.42
C TYR A 302 -1.06 18.69 12.28
N LEU A 303 -0.41 18.37 11.16
CA LEU A 303 -0.37 19.23 10.00
C LEU A 303 -1.78 19.49 9.45
N ILE A 304 -2.60 18.44 9.30
CA ILE A 304 -3.99 18.56 8.82
C ILE A 304 -4.83 19.45 9.74
N ASP A 305 -4.65 19.38 11.06
CA ASP A 305 -5.34 20.27 12.00
C ASP A 305 -4.98 21.75 11.80
N GLN A 306 -3.82 22.04 11.21
CA GLN A 306 -3.38 23.42 10.91
C GLN A 306 -3.78 23.90 9.51
N VAL A 307 -3.64 23.04 8.49
CA VAL A 307 -3.74 23.44 7.07
C VAL A 307 -4.90 22.80 6.31
N GLY A 308 -5.60 21.84 6.92
CA GLY A 308 -6.63 21.05 6.29
C GLY A 308 -6.09 19.87 5.46
N GLU A 309 -6.95 18.88 5.24
CA GLU A 309 -6.60 17.63 4.56
C GLU A 309 -6.22 17.87 3.08
N GLU A 310 -6.95 18.75 2.39
CA GLU A 310 -6.76 18.99 0.95
C GLU A 310 -5.36 19.52 0.62
N ALA A 311 -4.74 20.26 1.55
CA ALA A 311 -3.36 20.76 1.37
C ALA A 311 -2.36 19.61 1.16
N ILE A 312 -2.59 18.45 1.78
CA ILE A 312 -1.73 17.27 1.61
C ILE A 312 -1.86 16.71 0.18
N TYR A 313 -3.08 16.63 -0.34
CA TYR A 313 -3.31 16.19 -1.71
C TYR A 313 -2.75 17.20 -2.73
N GLU A 314 -2.92 18.50 -2.48
CA GLU A 314 -2.33 19.56 -3.30
C GLU A 314 -0.80 19.50 -3.31
N PHE A 315 -0.17 19.22 -2.17
CA PHE A 315 1.27 18.98 -2.08
C PHE A 315 1.69 17.84 -3.01
N TRP A 316 1.06 16.67 -2.94
CA TRP A 316 1.45 15.52 -3.77
C TRP A 316 1.25 15.79 -5.26
N ARG A 317 0.10 16.38 -5.64
CA ARG A 317 -0.19 16.75 -7.04
C ARG A 317 0.78 17.81 -7.58
N GLY A 318 1.25 18.72 -6.73
CA GLY A 318 2.12 19.83 -7.09
C GLY A 318 3.61 19.60 -6.90
N LEU A 319 4.00 18.48 -6.29
CA LEU A 319 5.37 18.21 -5.84
C LEU A 319 6.38 18.28 -7.00
N GLU A 320 6.08 17.59 -8.10
CA GLU A 320 6.98 17.56 -9.25
C GLU A 320 7.14 18.95 -9.90
N ASP A 321 6.08 19.76 -9.92
CA ASP A 321 6.09 21.09 -10.51
C ASP A 321 6.87 22.09 -9.64
N ALA A 322 6.86 21.91 -8.31
CA ALA A 322 7.69 22.67 -7.38
C ALA A 322 9.18 22.31 -7.49
N GLY A 323 9.50 21.07 -7.87
CA GLY A 323 10.84 20.61 -8.20
C GLY A 323 11.74 20.25 -7.02
N ASP A 324 11.35 20.60 -5.79
CA ASP A 324 12.06 20.30 -4.55
C ASP A 324 11.07 20.09 -3.40
N PHE A 325 11.39 19.17 -2.48
CA PHE A 325 10.54 18.83 -1.34
C PHE A 325 10.29 20.04 -0.43
N ALA A 326 11.33 20.77 -0.03
CA ALA A 326 11.21 21.88 0.91
C ALA A 326 10.45 23.04 0.28
N LEU A 327 10.71 23.34 -1.00
CA LEU A 327 9.95 24.35 -1.75
C LEU A 327 8.48 23.98 -1.90
N ALA A 328 8.17 22.70 -2.20
CA ALA A 328 6.79 22.23 -2.25
C ALA A 328 6.13 22.34 -0.87
N PHE A 329 6.83 21.92 0.19
CA PHE A 329 6.30 21.92 1.55
C PHE A 329 5.93 23.34 1.98
N GLU A 330 6.84 24.30 1.81
CA GLU A 330 6.59 25.70 2.14
C GLU A 330 5.48 26.31 1.27
N LYS A 331 5.43 25.97 -0.02
CA LYS A 331 4.39 26.46 -0.93
C LYS A 331 2.98 26.02 -0.52
N TYR A 332 2.81 24.76 -0.13
CA TYR A 332 1.48 24.19 0.14
C TYR A 332 1.07 24.30 1.62
N PHE A 333 2.03 24.42 2.54
CA PHE A 333 1.75 24.51 3.97
C PHE A 333 2.09 25.88 4.58
N GLY A 334 2.69 26.78 3.81
CA GLY A 334 2.94 28.18 4.19
C GLY A 334 4.14 28.41 5.12
N ARG A 335 4.78 27.34 5.60
CA ARG A 335 5.98 27.37 6.45
C ARG A 335 6.89 26.19 6.14
N SER A 336 8.14 26.26 6.55
CA SER A 336 9.09 25.16 6.33
C SER A 336 8.72 23.91 7.13
N HIS A 337 9.13 22.73 6.65
CA HIS A 337 8.93 21.48 7.40
C HIS A 337 9.71 21.46 8.72
N GLN A 338 10.88 22.11 8.80
CA GLN A 338 11.62 22.26 10.06
C GLN A 338 10.78 22.97 11.13
N GLU A 339 10.14 24.08 10.77
CA GLU A 339 9.30 24.83 11.71
C GLU A 339 8.11 24.00 12.20
N TYR A 340 7.45 23.26 11.30
CA TYR A 340 6.36 22.36 11.71
C TYR A 340 6.85 21.23 12.61
N ILE A 341 8.04 20.67 12.35
CA ILE A 341 8.63 19.62 13.18
C ILE A 341 8.96 20.17 14.58
N ASP A 342 9.49 21.39 14.67
CA ASP A 342 9.76 22.05 15.94
C ASP A 342 8.48 22.31 16.74
N ASP A 343 7.45 22.86 16.10
CA ASP A 343 6.15 23.12 16.74
C ASP A 343 5.45 21.80 17.14
N PHE A 344 5.61 20.74 16.34
CA PHE A 344 5.06 19.41 16.63
C PHE A 344 5.74 18.77 17.85
N ASP A 345 7.05 18.90 18.00
CA ASP A 345 7.76 18.43 19.19
C ASP A 345 7.24 19.10 20.47
N ASP A 346 6.98 20.41 20.41
CA ASP A 346 6.41 21.15 21.53
C ASP A 346 4.96 20.76 21.80
N PHE A 347 4.20 20.45 20.76
CA PHE A 347 2.87 19.87 20.88
C PHE A 347 2.89 18.50 21.60
N LEU A 348 3.84 17.61 21.26
CA LEU A 348 3.98 16.30 21.87
C LEU A 348 4.41 16.33 23.36
N ARG A 349 4.85 17.48 23.87
CA ARG A 349 5.17 17.68 25.31
C ARG A 349 3.99 18.18 26.15
N ARG A 350 2.82 18.41 25.52
CA ARG A 350 1.60 18.80 26.22
C ARG A 350 0.97 17.61 26.95
N SER A 351 -0.10 17.86 27.69
CA SER A 351 -0.82 16.76 28.34
C SER A 351 -1.46 15.82 27.31
N ASP A 352 -1.60 14.53 27.65
CA ASP A 352 -2.25 13.53 26.78
C ASP A 352 -3.65 13.99 26.32
N ILE A 353 -4.39 14.70 27.18
CA ILE A 353 -5.72 15.24 26.87
C ILE A 353 -5.62 16.28 25.74
N GLU A 354 -4.65 17.18 25.80
CA GLU A 354 -4.44 18.18 24.75
C GLU A 354 -4.02 17.53 23.44
N ILE A 355 -3.17 16.50 23.48
CA ILE A 355 -2.74 15.77 22.30
C ILE A 355 -3.92 15.04 21.65
N LEU A 356 -4.70 14.29 22.44
CA LEU A 356 -5.85 13.53 21.96
C LEU A 356 -6.97 14.43 21.42
N SER A 357 -7.13 15.64 21.94
CA SER A 357 -8.14 16.61 21.45
C SER A 357 -7.97 16.98 19.97
N LEU A 358 -6.77 16.78 19.40
CA LEU A 358 -6.51 16.95 17.98
C LEU A 358 -7.36 15.96 17.15
N LEU A 359 -7.40 14.69 17.55
CA LEU A 359 -8.17 13.67 16.83
C LEU A 359 -9.67 13.98 16.86
N ASP A 360 -10.15 14.57 17.97
CA ASP A 360 -11.54 15.01 18.09
C ASP A 360 -11.90 16.11 17.08
N ARG A 361 -10.95 17.01 16.77
CA ARG A 361 -11.14 18.07 15.76
C ARG A 361 -11.12 17.52 14.33
N LEU A 362 -10.30 16.51 14.05
CA LEU A 362 -10.22 15.86 12.74
C LEU A 362 -11.41 14.95 12.44
N TYR A 363 -12.01 14.36 13.47
CA TYR A 363 -13.20 13.53 13.36
C TYR A 363 -14.23 13.95 14.42
N PRO A 364 -14.95 15.07 14.20
CA PRO A 364 -16.00 15.51 15.12
C PRO A 364 -17.21 14.55 15.09
N TYR A 365 -18.04 14.64 16.14
CA TYR A 365 -19.31 13.91 16.27
C TYR A 365 -20.38 14.38 15.28
#